data_AF-A0A2E5FD73-F1
#
_entry.id   AF-A0A2E5FD73-F1
#
_cell.length_a   1.000
_cell.length_b   1.000
_cell.length_c   1.000
_cell.angle_alpha   90.00
_cell.angle_beta   90.00
_cell.angle_gamma   90.00
#
_symmetry.space_group_name_H-M   'P 1'
#
loop_
_entity.id
_entity.type
_entity.pdbx_description
1 polymer ?
#
loop_
_entity_poly.entity_id
_entity_poly.type
_entity_poly.pdbx_seq_one_letter_code
_entity_poly.pdbx_strand_id
1 'polypeptide(L)'
;MTEEHNERLSSLLDNELSEKETISLIKEFDNNKKLHDKLDRYALIRDVIHDAPQVGNEVFLKNIQEKLVAEPTILAPDHKNSIIKTPVALALAASVAFLTVLIFDADLFKSSVSEPYSPSVSAPYSIVSSEDEQKERLALEEEIDEEVIETNTVLLPQQVTFEK
;
A
#
# COMPACT_ATOMS: atom_id res chain seq x y z
N MET A 1 -15.52 34.77 -8.15
CA MET A 1 -14.12 34.31 -8.19
C MET A 1 -13.39 35.00 -7.08
N THR A 2 -12.72 34.21 -6.25
CA THR A 2 -11.88 34.70 -5.15
C THR A 2 -10.41 34.52 -5.55
N GLU A 3 -9.50 35.18 -4.83
CA GLU A 3 -8.07 34.99 -5.05
C GLU A 3 -7.62 33.54 -4.80
N GLU A 4 -8.25 32.88 -3.82
CA GLU A 4 -8.05 31.45 -3.56
C GLU A 4 -8.30 30.57 -4.80
N HIS A 5 -9.33 30.87 -5.61
CA HIS A 5 -9.55 30.14 -6.86
C HIS A 5 -8.42 30.37 -7.88
N ASN A 6 -7.86 31.58 -7.91
CA ASN A 6 -6.78 31.91 -8.85
C ASN A 6 -5.50 31.15 -8.49
N GLU A 7 -5.18 31.12 -7.20
CA GLU A 7 -4.04 30.38 -6.66
C GLU A 7 -4.19 28.89 -6.95
N ARG A 8 -5.34 28.30 -6.59
CA ARG A 8 -5.61 26.88 -6.85
C ARG A 8 -5.55 26.50 -8.32
N LEU A 9 -6.04 27.35 -9.22
CA LEU A 9 -5.94 27.11 -10.67
C LEU A 9 -4.48 27.14 -11.15
N SER A 10 -3.66 28.05 -10.62
CA SER A 10 -2.23 28.08 -10.95
C SER A 10 -1.54 26.81 -10.44
N SER A 11 -1.72 26.49 -9.15
CA SER A 11 -1.16 25.27 -8.55
C SER A 11 -1.62 23.99 -9.23
N LEU A 12 -2.86 23.94 -9.75
CA LEU A 12 -3.34 22.82 -10.55
C LEU A 12 -2.54 22.66 -11.85
N LEU A 13 -2.29 23.76 -12.57
CA LEU A 13 -1.54 23.73 -13.83
C LEU A 13 -0.07 23.40 -13.64
N ASP A 14 0.49 23.71 -12.48
CA ASP A 14 1.87 23.42 -12.10
C ASP A 14 2.02 22.08 -11.36
N ASN A 15 0.93 21.32 -11.18
CA ASN A 15 0.89 20.03 -10.47
C ASN A 15 1.36 20.11 -8.99
N GLU A 16 1.11 21.25 -8.34
CA GLU A 16 1.42 21.52 -6.93
C GLU A 16 0.20 21.40 -6.01
N LEU A 17 -1.01 21.23 -6.58
CA LEU A 17 -2.25 21.13 -5.81
C LEU A 17 -2.40 19.75 -5.17
N SER A 18 -2.78 19.68 -3.89
CA SER A 18 -2.99 18.38 -3.22
C SER A 18 -4.15 17.59 -3.83
N GLU A 19 -4.17 16.27 -3.65
CA GLU A 19 -5.24 15.41 -4.20
C GLU A 19 -6.64 15.84 -3.69
N LYS A 20 -6.75 16.13 -2.38
CA LYS A 20 -8.01 16.56 -1.76
C LYS A 20 -8.50 17.88 -2.36
N GLU A 21 -7.61 18.83 -2.55
CA GLU A 21 -7.95 20.13 -3.14
C GLU A 21 -8.29 20.00 -4.62
N THR A 22 -7.58 19.13 -5.35
CA THR A 22 -7.88 18.80 -6.74
C THR A 22 -9.29 18.25 -6.88
N ILE A 23 -9.68 17.27 -6.07
CA ILE A 23 -11.04 16.70 -6.08
C ILE A 23 -12.09 17.77 -5.73
N SER A 24 -11.80 18.66 -4.76
CA SER A 24 -12.70 19.76 -4.41
C SER A 24 -12.89 20.72 -5.57
N LEU A 25 -11.79 21.14 -6.19
CA LEU A 25 -11.78 22.08 -7.30
C LEU A 25 -12.48 21.49 -8.54
N ILE A 26 -12.27 20.21 -8.85
CA ILE A 26 -12.96 19.48 -9.93
C ILE A 26 -14.48 19.55 -9.76
N LYS A 27 -15.00 19.35 -8.54
CA LYS A 27 -16.45 19.45 -8.27
C LYS A 27 -16.99 20.87 -8.44
N GLU A 28 -16.17 21.88 -8.24
CA GLU A 28 -16.56 23.28 -8.43
C GLU A 28 -16.68 23.65 -9.92
N PHE A 29 -15.95 22.97 -10.82
CA PHE A 29 -16.04 23.17 -12.26
C PHE A 29 -17.43 22.86 -12.81
N ASP A 30 -18.10 21.80 -12.33
CA ASP A 30 -19.42 21.35 -12.80
C ASP A 30 -20.48 22.47 -12.84
N ASN A 31 -20.39 23.44 -11.92
CA ASN A 31 -21.38 24.51 -11.77
C ASN A 31 -20.81 25.90 -12.07
N ASN A 32 -19.54 26.02 -12.47
CA ASN A 32 -18.85 27.30 -12.56
C ASN A 32 -18.16 27.53 -13.90
N LYS A 33 -18.92 28.00 -14.88
CA LYS A 33 -18.39 28.39 -16.20
C LYS A 33 -17.23 29.40 -16.11
N LYS A 34 -17.25 30.32 -15.13
CA LYS A 34 -16.17 31.30 -14.96
C LYS A 34 -14.85 30.65 -14.54
N LEU A 35 -14.89 29.46 -13.92
CA LEU A 35 -13.71 28.70 -13.53
C LEU A 35 -13.09 28.05 -14.76
N HIS A 36 -13.91 27.42 -15.60
CA HIS A 36 -13.51 26.90 -16.91
C HIS A 36 -12.84 27.99 -17.76
N ASP A 37 -13.54 29.11 -17.99
CA ASP A 37 -13.04 30.22 -18.81
C ASP A 37 -11.70 30.80 -18.27
N LYS A 38 -11.39 30.61 -16.99
CA LYS A 38 -10.14 31.07 -16.39
C LYS A 38 -9.03 30.03 -16.47
N LEU A 39 -9.35 28.76 -16.26
CA LEU A 39 -8.43 27.64 -16.52
C LEU A 39 -7.94 27.67 -17.97
N ASP A 40 -8.85 27.83 -18.94
CA ASP A 40 -8.52 27.87 -20.37
C ASP A 40 -7.55 29.02 -20.70
N ARG A 41 -7.78 30.20 -20.11
CA ARG A 41 -6.89 31.35 -20.27
C ARG A 41 -5.51 31.11 -19.67
N TYR A 42 -5.43 30.51 -18.49
CA TYR A 42 -4.15 30.22 -17.86
C TYR A 42 -3.37 29.14 -18.62
N ALA A 43 -4.05 28.10 -19.10
CA ALA A 43 -3.47 27.09 -19.98
C ALA A 43 -2.94 27.72 -21.27
N LEU A 44 -3.71 28.59 -21.93
CA LEU A 44 -3.27 29.29 -23.13
C LEU A 44 -2.04 30.18 -22.87
N ILE A 45 -2.01 30.92 -21.76
CA ILE A 45 -0.84 31.73 -21.38
C ILE A 45 0.38 30.83 -21.19
N ARG A 46 0.22 29.71 -20.48
CA ARG A 46 1.28 28.72 -20.28
C ARG A 46 1.79 28.20 -21.62
N ASP A 47 0.92 27.80 -22.53
CA ASP A 47 1.30 27.23 -23.82
C ASP A 47 2.02 28.25 -24.71
N VAL A 48 1.62 29.53 -24.68
CA VAL A 48 2.31 30.62 -25.36
C VAL A 48 3.71 30.85 -24.79
N ILE A 49 3.88 30.79 -23.46
CA ILE A 49 5.19 30.93 -22.81
C ILE A 49 6.15 29.81 -23.24
N HIS A 50 5.64 28.60 -23.46
CA HIS A 50 6.43 27.44 -23.86
C HIS A 50 6.59 27.31 -25.40
N ASP A 51 6.25 28.35 -26.17
CA ASP A 51 6.28 28.39 -27.64
C ASP A 51 5.55 27.22 -28.32
N ALA A 52 4.51 26.71 -27.66
CA ALA A 52 3.65 25.64 -28.14
C ALA A 52 2.16 26.03 -28.08
N PRO A 53 1.75 27.21 -28.60
CA PRO A 53 0.37 27.66 -28.50
C PRO A 53 -0.56 26.74 -29.30
N GLN A 54 -1.35 25.95 -28.60
CA GLN A 54 -2.45 25.20 -29.19
C GLN A 54 -3.74 26.00 -28.98
N VAL A 55 -4.18 26.72 -30.01
CA VAL A 55 -5.50 27.36 -29.96
C VAL A 55 -6.54 26.26 -30.15
N GLY A 56 -7.17 25.86 -29.05
CA GLY A 56 -8.25 24.90 -29.05
C GLY A 56 -9.38 25.37 -29.98
N ASN A 57 -9.67 24.59 -31.02
CA ASN A 57 -10.87 24.80 -31.82
C ASN A 57 -12.09 24.42 -30.98
N GLU A 58 -12.93 25.39 -30.63
CA GLU A 58 -14.10 25.18 -29.77
C GLU A 58 -15.02 24.05 -30.26
N VAL A 59 -15.20 23.94 -31.58
CA VAL A 59 -16.02 22.87 -32.19
C VAL A 59 -15.36 21.51 -31.99
N PHE A 60 -14.03 21.44 -32.13
CA PHE A 60 -13.28 20.21 -31.91
C PHE A 60 -13.35 19.75 -30.45
N LEU A 61 -13.12 20.66 -29.49
CA LEU A 61 -13.19 20.35 -28.06
C LEU A 61 -14.60 19.90 -27.65
N LYS A 62 -15.63 20.58 -28.16
CA LYS A 62 -17.02 20.20 -27.92
C LYS A 62 -17.32 18.79 -28.46
N ASN A 63 -16.87 18.47 -29.67
CA ASN A 63 -17.03 17.14 -30.25
C ASN A 63 -16.32 16.04 -29.43
N ILE A 64 -15.14 16.34 -28.87
CA ILE A 64 -14.45 15.42 -27.96
C ILE A 64 -15.27 15.22 -26.69
N GLN A 65 -15.73 16.32 -26.07
CA GLN A 65 -16.53 16.25 -24.85
C GLN A 65 -17.80 15.42 -25.05
N GLU A 66 -18.53 15.62 -26.14
CA GLU A 66 -19.73 14.86 -26.48
C GLU A 66 -19.44 13.36 -26.65
N LYS A 67 -18.31 13.01 -27.29
CA LYS A 67 -17.88 11.62 -27.44
C LYS A 67 -17.47 10.98 -26.12
N LEU A 68 -16.69 11.68 -25.28
CA LEU A 68 -16.28 11.19 -23.97
C LEU A 68 -17.47 10.94 -23.03
N VAL A 69 -18.49 11.80 -23.08
CA VAL A 69 -19.72 11.60 -22.29
C VAL A 69 -20.51 10.37 -22.78
N ALA A 70 -20.44 10.06 -24.07
CA ALA A 70 -21.10 8.88 -24.64
C ALA A 70 -20.32 7.57 -24.38
N GLU A 71 -19.06 7.65 -23.95
CA GLU A 71 -18.27 6.47 -23.63
C GLU A 71 -18.76 5.81 -22.33
N PRO A 72 -18.87 4.47 -22.28
CA PRO A 72 -19.15 3.78 -21.04
C PRO A 72 -18.01 4.05 -20.07
N THR A 73 -18.31 4.56 -18.87
CA THR A 73 -17.29 4.82 -17.85
C THR A 73 -16.61 3.51 -17.44
N ILE A 74 -15.44 3.23 -18.02
CA ILE A 74 -14.59 2.13 -17.59
C ILE A 74 -13.89 2.58 -16.31
N LEU A 75 -14.54 2.35 -15.17
CA LEU A 75 -13.88 2.49 -13.87
C LEU A 75 -12.68 1.52 -13.87
N ALA A 76 -11.50 2.05 -13.56
CA ALA A 76 -10.29 1.28 -13.35
C ALA A 76 -10.57 0.06 -12.43
N PRO A 77 -9.81 -1.04 -12.54
CA PRO A 77 -10.02 -2.21 -11.71
C PRO A 77 -10.05 -1.82 -10.23
N ASP A 78 -11.18 -2.09 -9.59
CA ASP A 78 -11.42 -1.87 -8.17
C ASP A 78 -10.40 -2.71 -7.40
N HIS A 79 -9.34 -2.07 -6.89
CA HIS A 79 -8.36 -2.70 -6.01
C HIS A 79 -9.04 -2.93 -4.65
N LYS A 80 -9.85 -3.99 -4.58
CA LYS A 80 -10.41 -4.48 -3.33
C LYS A 80 -9.25 -4.96 -2.48
N ASN A 81 -8.75 -4.08 -1.62
CA ASN A 81 -7.85 -4.45 -0.55
C ASN A 81 -8.57 -5.48 0.31
N SER A 82 -8.29 -6.77 0.09
CA SER A 82 -8.82 -7.81 0.96
C SER A 82 -8.20 -7.58 2.32
N ILE A 83 -8.94 -6.96 3.22
CA ILE A 83 -8.56 -6.86 4.62
C ILE A 83 -8.46 -8.29 5.13
N ILE A 84 -7.23 -8.80 5.25
CA ILE A 84 -6.94 -10.09 5.86
C ILE A 84 -7.33 -9.92 7.33
N LYS A 85 -8.56 -10.33 7.68
CA LYS A 85 -9.04 -10.30 9.05
C LYS A 85 -8.22 -11.33 9.82
N THR A 86 -7.36 -10.86 10.71
CA THR A 86 -6.63 -11.73 11.62
C THR A 86 -7.64 -12.51 12.47
N PRO A 87 -7.58 -13.86 12.53
CA PRO A 87 -8.57 -14.67 13.23
C PRO A 87 -8.32 -14.68 14.74
N VAL A 88 -8.25 -13.49 15.35
CA VAL A 88 -7.96 -13.32 16.79
C VAL A 88 -9.04 -14.00 17.64
N ALA A 89 -10.30 -13.93 17.22
CA ALA A 89 -11.41 -14.58 17.91
C ALA A 89 -11.30 -16.11 17.90
N LEU A 90 -10.76 -16.69 16.81
CA LEU A 90 -10.57 -18.14 16.69
C LEU A 90 -9.43 -18.63 17.59
N ALA A 91 -8.31 -17.91 17.59
CA ALA A 91 -7.17 -18.23 18.46
C ALA A 91 -7.57 -18.16 19.94
N LEU A 92 -8.31 -17.11 20.31
CA LEU A 92 -8.78 -16.93 21.68
C LEU A 92 -9.76 -18.04 22.10
N ALA A 93 -10.71 -18.42 21.24
CA ALA A 93 -11.64 -19.51 21.52
C ALA A 93 -10.91 -20.86 21.69
N ALA A 94 -9.90 -21.14 20.87
CA ALA A 94 -9.10 -22.36 20.98
C ALA A 94 -8.31 -22.45 22.30
N SER A 95 -7.70 -21.33 22.75
CA SER A 95 -6.99 -21.29 24.02
C SER A 95 -7.91 -21.53 25.22
N VAL A 96 -9.10 -20.93 25.21
CA VAL A 96 -10.10 -21.13 26.27
C VAL A 96 -10.61 -22.57 26.27
N ALA A 97 -10.93 -23.14 25.10
CA ALA A 97 -11.38 -24.53 24.98
C ALA A 97 -10.33 -25.51 25.51
N PHE A 98 -9.06 -25.32 25.14
CA PHE A 98 -7.96 -26.17 25.63
C PHE A 98 -7.81 -26.10 27.16
N LEU A 99 -7.85 -24.91 27.74
CA LEU A 99 -7.82 -24.73 29.20
C LEU A 99 -9.00 -25.44 29.88
N THR A 100 -10.21 -25.30 29.33
CA THR A 100 -11.39 -25.96 29.90
C THR A 100 -11.27 -27.47 29.87
N VAL A 101 -10.79 -28.07 28.78
CA VAL A 101 -10.57 -29.52 28.69
C VAL A 101 -9.59 -29.98 29.76
N LEU A 102 -8.47 -29.28 29.96
CA LEU A 102 -7.48 -29.64 31.00
C LEU A 102 -8.05 -29.56 32.43
N ILE A 103 -8.89 -28.58 32.72
CA ILE A 103 -9.49 -28.40 34.05
C ILE A 103 -10.56 -29.46 34.33
N PHE A 104 -11.38 -29.81 33.33
CA PHE A 104 -12.45 -30.80 33.50
C PHE A 104 -11.94 -32.25 33.43
N ASP A 105 -10.77 -32.50 32.83
CA ASP A 105 -10.10 -33.81 32.82
C ASP A 105 -9.22 -34.04 34.09
N ALA A 106 -9.31 -33.14 35.08
CA ALA A 106 -8.50 -33.15 36.30
C ALA A 106 -8.82 -34.28 37.30
N ASP A 107 -9.64 -35.27 36.94
CA ASP A 107 -9.67 -36.55 37.69
C ASP A 107 -8.37 -37.36 37.49
N LEU A 108 -7.48 -36.95 36.57
CA LEU A 108 -6.14 -37.53 36.44
C LEU A 108 -5.17 -37.14 37.57
N PHE A 109 -5.46 -36.07 38.33
CA PHE A 109 -4.60 -35.61 39.44
C PHE A 109 -5.04 -36.09 40.83
N LYS A 110 -6.13 -36.86 40.93
CA LYS A 110 -6.56 -37.49 42.18
C LYS A 110 -6.00 -38.91 42.30
N SER A 111 -4.69 -39.04 42.48
CA SER A 111 -4.13 -40.20 43.17
C SER A 111 -2.79 -39.86 43.80
N SER A 112 -2.82 -39.46 45.07
CA SER A 112 -1.97 -40.00 46.16
C SER A 112 -2.04 -39.10 47.39
N VAL A 113 -2.89 -39.50 48.33
CA VAL A 113 -2.81 -39.18 49.77
C VAL A 113 -2.58 -40.56 50.39
N SER A 114 -1.61 -40.89 51.25
CA SER A 114 -0.71 -40.17 52.18
C SER A 114 0.28 -41.21 52.76
N GLU A 115 1.48 -40.83 53.20
CA GLU A 115 1.98 -41.12 54.57
C GLU A 115 3.33 -40.39 54.89
N PRO A 116 3.65 -40.15 56.18
CA PRO A 116 4.66 -39.18 56.63
C PRO A 116 6.02 -39.81 57.10
N TYR A 117 7.02 -38.92 57.30
CA TYR A 117 8.37 -39.09 57.88
C TYR A 117 9.52 -39.61 56.98
N SER A 118 10.45 -38.72 56.59
CA SER A 118 11.71 -38.37 57.31
C SER A 118 12.64 -37.55 56.37
N PRO A 119 13.59 -36.74 56.88
CA PRO A 119 14.39 -35.86 56.04
C PRO A 119 15.59 -36.62 55.47
N SER A 120 15.75 -36.63 54.15
CA SER A 120 17.02 -36.96 53.52
C SER A 120 17.32 -35.99 52.40
N VAL A 121 18.47 -35.35 52.57
CA VAL A 121 19.18 -34.49 51.63
C VAL A 121 19.38 -35.24 50.32
N SER A 122 19.02 -34.61 49.18
CA SER A 122 19.85 -34.51 47.96
C SER A 122 19.03 -33.89 46.81
N ALA A 123 19.47 -32.73 46.33
CA ALA A 123 19.18 -32.26 44.98
C ALA A 123 19.91 -33.18 43.96
N PRO A 124 19.49 -33.23 42.68
CA PRO A 124 19.81 -32.10 41.79
C PRO A 124 18.68 -31.71 40.83
N TYR A 125 18.59 -30.40 40.62
CA TYR A 125 17.96 -29.75 39.48
C TYR A 125 18.74 -30.12 38.21
N SER A 126 18.09 -30.76 37.24
CA SER A 126 18.59 -30.88 35.88
C SER A 126 18.28 -29.56 35.16
N ILE A 127 19.29 -28.71 35.07
CA ILE A 127 19.34 -27.64 34.08
C ILE A 127 19.85 -28.32 32.81
N VAL A 128 18.98 -28.55 31.84
CA VAL A 128 19.42 -28.86 30.48
C VAL A 128 20.09 -27.59 29.95
N SER A 129 21.42 -27.63 29.92
CA SER A 129 22.27 -26.64 29.26
C SER A 129 22.19 -26.89 27.75
N SER A 130 21.61 -25.95 27.02
CA SER A 130 21.60 -25.93 25.57
C SER A 130 22.72 -25.01 25.09
N GLU A 131 23.97 -25.52 25.05
CA GLU A 131 25.13 -24.75 24.57
C GLU A 131 25.75 -25.30 23.26
N ASP A 132 25.21 -26.37 22.67
CA ASP A 132 25.82 -26.98 21.48
C ASP A 132 25.27 -26.48 20.12
N GLU A 133 24.25 -25.62 20.07
CA GLU A 133 23.69 -25.15 18.79
C GLU A 133 24.31 -23.85 18.23
N GLN A 134 25.25 -23.19 18.95
CA GLN A 134 25.83 -21.92 18.49
C GLN A 134 27.16 -22.03 17.73
N LYS A 135 27.84 -23.19 17.74
CA LYS A 135 29.12 -23.34 17.03
C LYS A 135 28.98 -23.65 15.54
N GLU A 136 27.84 -24.18 15.10
CA GLU A 136 27.63 -24.53 13.69
C GLU A 136 27.18 -23.32 12.83
N ARG A 137 26.66 -22.25 13.47
CA ARG A 137 26.23 -21.03 12.74
C ARG A 137 27.34 -20.02 12.48
N LEU A 138 28.52 -20.17 13.09
CA LEU A 138 29.65 -19.24 12.95
C LEU A 138 30.66 -19.66 11.87
N ALA A 139 30.50 -20.82 11.24
CA ALA A 139 31.44 -21.36 10.25
C ALA A 139 30.95 -21.23 8.79
N LEU A 140 29.89 -20.46 8.54
CA LEU A 140 29.25 -20.37 7.21
C LEU A 140 29.21 -18.95 6.62
N GLU A 141 29.89 -17.98 7.24
CA GLU A 141 29.79 -16.57 6.86
C GLU A 141 31.11 -15.93 6.41
N GLU A 142 32.10 -16.75 6.02
CA GLU A 142 33.31 -16.20 5.38
C GLU A 142 33.81 -17.17 4.31
N GLU A 143 33.53 -16.81 3.05
CA GLU A 143 34.42 -16.91 1.88
C GLU A 143 33.57 -17.00 0.60
N ILE A 144 33.49 -15.89 -0.15
CA ILE A 144 33.80 -15.79 -1.59
C ILE A 144 33.63 -14.32 -1.99
N ASP A 145 34.78 -13.68 -2.22
CA ASP A 145 34.93 -12.41 -2.91
C ASP A 145 34.59 -12.54 -4.42
N GLU A 146 34.05 -11.45 -4.95
CA GLU A 146 34.20 -10.92 -6.31
C GLU A 146 33.95 -11.85 -7.54
N GLU A 147 32.74 -11.77 -8.12
CA GLU A 147 32.65 -11.72 -9.59
C GLU A 147 31.47 -10.85 -10.07
N VAL A 148 31.85 -9.80 -10.79
CA VAL A 148 31.00 -8.81 -11.46
C VAL A 148 30.18 -9.50 -12.57
N ILE A 149 28.85 -9.55 -12.45
CA ILE A 149 27.96 -9.74 -13.61
C ILE A 149 26.87 -8.68 -13.58
N GLU A 150 27.16 -7.64 -14.35
CA GLU A 150 26.28 -6.58 -14.82
C GLU A 150 25.12 -7.20 -15.63
N THR A 151 23.93 -7.34 -15.04
CA THR A 151 22.70 -7.62 -15.81
C THR A 151 21.94 -6.33 -16.00
N ASN A 152 22.38 -5.61 -17.02
CA ASN A 152 21.72 -4.46 -17.58
C ASN A 152 20.43 -4.93 -18.29
N THR A 153 19.32 -5.02 -17.57
CA THR A 153 17.99 -5.15 -18.20
C THR A 153 17.59 -3.79 -18.78
N VAL A 154 18.17 -3.48 -19.94
CA VAL A 154 17.75 -2.38 -20.81
C VAL A 154 16.37 -2.73 -21.36
N LEU A 155 15.33 -2.04 -20.87
CA LEU A 155 14.05 -1.96 -21.56
C LEU A 155 14.27 -1.17 -22.86
N LEU A 156 14.35 -1.87 -23.99
CA LEU A 156 14.39 -1.25 -25.31
C LEU A 156 13.07 -0.51 -25.58
N PRO A 157 13.10 0.78 -25.97
CA PRO A 157 11.91 1.44 -26.47
C PRO A 157 11.53 0.83 -27.82
N GLN A 158 10.33 0.24 -27.88
CA GLN A 158 9.74 -0.27 -29.11
C GLN A 158 9.42 0.94 -30.02
N GLN A 159 10.22 1.15 -31.06
CA GLN A 159 9.95 2.17 -32.06
C GLN A 159 8.78 1.71 -32.95
N VAL A 160 7.68 2.46 -32.88
CA VAL A 160 6.55 2.33 -33.81
C VAL A 160 6.86 3.19 -35.03
N THR A 161 7.19 2.55 -36.15
CA THR A 161 7.28 3.19 -37.46
C THR A 161 5.87 3.44 -38.01
N PHE A 162 5.55 4.70 -38.31
CA PHE A 162 4.43 5.04 -39.18
C PHE A 162 4.92 4.98 -40.63
N GLU A 163 4.37 4.06 -41.42
CA GLU A 163 4.48 4.13 -42.89
C GLU A 163 3.74 5.38 -43.40
N LYS A 164 4.28 5.93 -44.49
CA LYS A 164 3.91 7.20 -45.11
C LYS A 164 2.81 7.03 -46.15
#